data_AF-A0A519PTN6-F1
#
_entry.id   AF-A0A519PTN6-F1
#
_cell.length_a   1.000
_cell.length_b   1.000
_cell.length_c   1.000
_cell.angle_alpha   90.00
_cell.angle_beta   90.00
_cell.angle_gamma   90.00
#
_symmetry.space_group_name_H-M   'P 1'
#
loop_
_entity.id
_entity.type
_entity.pdbx_description
1 polymer ?
#
loop_
_entity_poly.entity_id
_entity_poly.type
_entity_poly.pdbx_seq_one_letter_code
_entity_poly.pdbx_strand_id
1 'polypeptide(L)'
;EVSLSELARAVLGAVNAGAGQGLSAAIAGAVGGLFSGGRADGGPVSAGGAYLVGERGPEVFRPAGAGTVESTGGSSVTVNVSVAGGPEALLRSEAQIASMLARAAALGARRL
;
A
#
# COMPACT_ATOMS: atom_id res chain seq x y z
N GLU A 1 -20.70 -29.36 6.40
CA GLU A 1 -21.11 -27.99 6.09
C GLU A 1 -20.55 -27.10 7.19
N VAL A 2 -19.80 -26.05 6.87
CA VAL A 2 -19.25 -25.15 7.89
C VAL A 2 -20.39 -24.27 8.41
N SER A 3 -20.70 -24.36 9.69
CA SER A 3 -21.79 -23.57 10.27
C SER A 3 -21.37 -22.10 10.46
N LEU A 4 -22.31 -21.16 10.35
CA LEU A 4 -22.06 -19.73 10.61
C LEU A 4 -21.47 -19.50 12.02
N SER A 5 -21.84 -20.37 12.98
CA SER A 5 -21.30 -20.38 14.34
C SER A 5 -19.84 -20.81 14.44
N GLU A 6 -19.39 -21.74 13.60
CA GLU A 6 -17.99 -22.16 13.56
C GLU A 6 -17.09 -21.10 12.92
N LEU A 7 -17.59 -20.46 11.85
CA LEU A 7 -16.91 -19.31 11.24
C LEU A 7 -16.79 -18.14 12.22
N ALA A 8 -17.86 -17.83 12.95
CA ALA A 8 -17.84 -16.78 13.97
C ALA A 8 -16.81 -17.08 15.07
N ARG A 9 -16.75 -18.33 15.57
CA ARG A 9 -15.77 -18.71 16.59
C ARG A 9 -14.34 -18.69 16.10
N ALA A 10 -14.08 -19.09 14.85
CA ALA A 10 -12.74 -19.01 14.26
C ALA A 10 -12.26 -17.56 14.14
N VAL A 11 -13.15 -16.65 13.70
CA VAL A 11 -12.85 -15.22 13.57
C VAL A 11 -12.63 -14.58 14.94
N LEU A 12 -13.50 -14.84 15.92
CA LEU A 12 -13.34 -14.33 17.28
C LEU A 12 -12.06 -14.85 17.97
N GLY A 13 -11.67 -16.11 17.72
CA GLY A 13 -10.42 -16.67 18.20
C GLY A 13 -9.19 -15.97 17.63
N ALA A 14 -9.20 -15.67 16.32
CA ALA A 14 -8.13 -14.93 15.66
C ALA A 14 -8.04 -13.46 16.13
N VAL A 15 -9.18 -12.82 16.41
CA VAL A 15 -9.25 -11.44 16.93
C VAL A 15 -8.70 -11.36 18.35
N ASN A 16 -9.08 -12.29 19.23
CA ASN A 16 -8.57 -12.33 20.61
C ASN A 16 -7.08 -12.67 20.70
N ALA A 17 -6.54 -13.43 19.74
CA ALA A 17 -5.11 -13.73 19.66
C ALA A 17 -4.25 -12.55 19.16
N GLY A 18 -4.86 -11.46 18.68
CA GLY A 18 -4.19 -10.42 17.89
C GLY A 18 -4.29 -8.99 18.44
N ALA A 19 -4.52 -8.80 19.74
CA ALA A 19 -4.61 -7.47 20.35
C ALA A 19 -3.28 -6.69 20.25
N GLY A 20 -3.18 -5.82 19.25
CA GLY A 20 -2.16 -4.76 19.12
C GLY A 20 -1.54 -4.65 17.73
N GLN A 21 -1.15 -5.79 17.13
CA GLN A 21 -0.51 -5.83 15.80
C GLN A 21 -0.93 -7.06 14.97
N GLY A 22 -1.62 -8.02 15.59
CA GLY A 22 -2.01 -9.29 14.96
C GLY A 22 -3.36 -9.25 14.24
N LEU A 23 -4.30 -8.39 14.64
CA LEU A 23 -5.61 -8.32 13.98
C LEU A 23 -5.51 -7.82 12.53
N SER A 24 -4.68 -6.80 12.27
CA SER A 24 -4.41 -6.33 10.90
C SER A 24 -3.78 -7.44 10.06
N ALA A 25 -2.82 -8.17 10.60
CA ALA A 25 -2.19 -9.32 9.93
C ALA A 25 -3.16 -10.50 9.75
N ALA A 26 -4.06 -10.74 10.70
CA ALA A 26 -5.07 -11.80 10.64
C ALA A 26 -6.17 -11.46 9.63
N ILE A 27 -6.60 -10.19 9.56
CA ILE A 27 -7.53 -9.71 8.52
C ILE A 27 -6.83 -9.74 7.16
N ALA A 28 -5.58 -9.27 7.05
CA ALA A 28 -4.81 -9.34 5.81
C ALA A 28 -4.57 -10.79 5.37
N GLY A 29 -4.35 -11.73 6.30
CA GLY A 29 -4.23 -13.15 6.02
C GLY A 29 -5.55 -13.80 5.62
N ALA A 30 -6.66 -13.44 6.27
CA ALA A 30 -8.00 -13.94 5.93
C ALA A 30 -8.49 -13.40 4.57
N VAL A 31 -8.28 -12.11 4.31
CA VAL A 31 -8.59 -11.47 3.02
C VAL A 31 -7.65 -11.97 1.93
N GLY A 32 -6.35 -12.09 2.23
CA GLY A 32 -5.34 -12.66 1.34
C GLY A 32 -5.57 -14.14 1.02
N GLY A 33 -6.22 -14.90 1.90
CA GLY A 33 -6.63 -16.28 1.63
C GLY A 33 -7.88 -16.40 0.74
N LEU A 34 -8.70 -15.34 0.67
CA LEU A 34 -9.91 -15.32 -0.16
C LEU A 34 -9.62 -14.98 -1.63
N PHE A 35 -8.50 -14.28 -1.89
CA PHE A 35 -8.06 -13.92 -3.22
C PHE A 35 -6.78 -14.65 -3.57
N SER A 36 -6.73 -15.29 -4.74
CA SER A 36 -5.59 -16.04 -5.25
C SER A 36 -4.44 -15.13 -5.76
N GLY A 37 -4.40 -13.86 -5.31
CA GLY A 37 -3.43 -12.84 -5.68
C GLY A 37 -3.97 -11.71 -6.58
N GLY A 38 -3.21 -10.64 -6.68
CA GLY A 38 -3.44 -9.55 -7.62
C GLY A 38 -3.10 -9.95 -9.06
N ARG A 39 -3.85 -9.40 -10.01
CA ARG A 39 -3.71 -9.56 -11.47
C ARG A 39 -3.88 -8.21 -12.19
N ALA A 40 -3.54 -7.11 -11.51
CA ALA A 40 -3.59 -5.76 -12.08
C ALA A 40 -2.65 -5.64 -13.30
N ASP A 41 -1.45 -6.20 -13.20
CA ASP A 41 -0.47 -6.26 -14.29
C ASP A 41 -0.67 -7.47 -15.23
N GLY A 42 -1.75 -8.23 -15.02
CA GLY A 42 -2.04 -9.46 -15.74
C GLY A 42 -1.47 -10.72 -15.09
N GLY A 43 -1.43 -11.81 -15.87
CA GLY A 43 -0.90 -13.13 -15.47
C GLY A 43 -1.94 -14.26 -15.45
N PRO A 44 -1.49 -15.50 -15.25
CA PRO A 44 -2.33 -16.69 -15.36
C PRO A 44 -3.37 -16.77 -14.24
N VAL A 45 -4.55 -17.29 -14.59
CA VAL A 45 -5.67 -17.52 -13.69
C VAL A 45 -6.21 -18.94 -13.86
N SER A 46 -6.73 -19.49 -12.77
CA SER A 46 -7.35 -20.81 -12.73
C SER A 46 -8.85 -20.68 -12.48
N ALA A 47 -9.62 -21.64 -13.00
CA ALA A 47 -11.05 -21.71 -12.79
C ALA A 47 -11.41 -21.70 -11.30
N GLY A 48 -12.45 -20.96 -10.92
CA GLY A 48 -12.94 -20.90 -9.55
C GLY A 48 -12.10 -20.07 -8.57
N GLY A 49 -10.94 -19.56 -8.99
CA GLY A 49 -10.17 -18.58 -8.23
C GLY A 49 -10.84 -17.21 -8.20
N ALA A 50 -10.60 -16.43 -7.15
CA ALA A 50 -10.97 -15.02 -7.09
C ALA A 50 -9.70 -14.17 -7.17
N TYR A 51 -9.64 -13.27 -8.13
CA TYR A 51 -8.46 -12.45 -8.41
C TYR A 51 -8.83 -10.98 -8.29
N LEU A 52 -7.92 -10.17 -7.75
CA LEU A 52 -8.07 -8.71 -7.77
C LEU A 52 -7.43 -8.17 -9.03
N VAL A 53 -8.22 -7.60 -9.94
CA VAL A 53 -7.80 -7.00 -11.21
C VAL A 53 -8.06 -5.49 -11.19
N GLY A 54 -7.40 -4.74 -12.07
CA GLY A 54 -7.70 -3.32 -12.31
C GLY A 54 -6.71 -2.34 -11.68
N GLU A 55 -6.27 -1.39 -12.51
CA GLU A 55 -5.38 -0.26 -12.15
C GLU A 55 -6.15 0.98 -11.66
N ARG A 56 -7.48 1.03 -11.89
CA ARG A 56 -8.39 2.13 -11.48
C ARG A 56 -9.16 1.84 -10.18
N GLY A 57 -8.81 0.75 -9.51
CA GLY A 57 -9.48 0.25 -8.32
C GLY A 57 -9.57 -1.27 -8.34
N PRO A 58 -9.60 -1.92 -7.15
CA PRO A 58 -9.64 -3.38 -7.06
C PRO A 58 -11.01 -3.92 -7.49
N GLU A 59 -11.06 -4.54 -8.66
CA GLU A 59 -12.21 -5.31 -9.14
C GLU A 59 -11.99 -6.81 -8.90
N VAL A 60 -13.06 -7.56 -8.61
CA VAL A 60 -12.96 -9.01 -8.38
C VAL A 60 -13.28 -9.76 -9.67
N PHE A 61 -12.30 -10.50 -10.17
CA PHE A 61 -12.45 -11.40 -11.31
C PHE A 61 -12.55 -12.86 -10.85
N ARG A 62 -13.59 -13.57 -11.30
CA ARG A 62 -13.83 -14.99 -11.01
C ARG A 62 -14.05 -15.79 -12.31
N PRO A 63 -12.99 -16.30 -12.93
CA PRO A 63 -13.11 -17.00 -14.20
C PRO A 63 -13.77 -18.38 -14.02
N ALA A 64 -14.63 -18.75 -14.98
CA ALA A 64 -15.24 -20.09 -15.05
C ALA A 64 -14.28 -21.17 -15.58
N GLY A 65 -13.21 -20.77 -16.29
CA GLY A 65 -12.19 -21.65 -16.88
C GLY A 65 -10.77 -21.13 -16.61
N ALA A 66 -9.75 -21.93 -16.92
CA ALA A 66 -8.37 -21.47 -16.87
C ALA A 66 -8.10 -20.47 -18.02
N GLY A 67 -7.20 -19.52 -17.78
CA GLY A 67 -6.84 -18.50 -18.77
C GLY A 67 -5.75 -17.57 -18.28
N THR A 68 -5.61 -16.42 -18.94
CA THR A 68 -4.63 -15.38 -18.62
C THR A 68 -5.32 -14.03 -18.63
N VAL A 69 -5.04 -13.21 -17.61
CA VAL A 69 -5.40 -11.79 -17.63
C VAL A 69 -4.30 -11.08 -18.41
N GLU A 70 -4.66 -10.49 -19.54
CA GLU A 70 -3.76 -9.65 -20.32
C GLU A 70 -3.94 -8.20 -19.86
N SER A 71 -2.87 -7.58 -19.35
CA SER A 71 -2.88 -6.13 -19.14
C SER A 71 -2.55 -5.46 -20.47
N THR A 72 -3.45 -4.60 -20.96
CA THR A 72 -3.21 -3.85 -22.20
C THR A 72 -2.25 -2.68 -22.01
N GLY A 73 -1.70 -2.51 -20.80
CA GLY A 73 -0.89 -1.36 -20.41
C GLY A 73 -1.73 -0.08 -20.34
N GLY A 74 -1.90 0.48 -19.15
CA GLY A 74 -2.37 1.85 -19.02
C GLY A 74 -1.36 2.81 -19.67
N SER A 75 -1.85 3.88 -20.30
CA SER A 75 -0.98 4.96 -20.80
C SER A 75 -0.01 5.39 -19.70
N SER A 76 1.29 5.25 -19.94
CA SER A 76 2.29 5.69 -18.97
C SER A 76 2.11 7.19 -18.72
N VAL A 77 1.72 7.56 -17.50
CA VAL A 77 1.62 8.97 -17.11
C VAL A 77 3.04 9.46 -16.80
N THR A 78 3.65 10.17 -17.74
CA THR A 78 4.92 10.86 -17.48
C THR A 78 4.63 12.15 -16.71
N VAL A 79 4.94 12.17 -15.42
CA VAL A 79 4.83 13.37 -14.58
C VAL A 79 6.12 14.17 -14.70
N ASN A 80 6.09 15.26 -15.48
CA ASN A 80 7.18 16.22 -15.51
C ASN A 80 7.09 17.14 -14.29
N VAL A 81 7.99 16.97 -13.32
CA VAL A 81 8.08 17.85 -12.15
C VAL A 81 9.08 18.97 -12.44
N SER A 82 8.59 20.15 -12.81
CA SER A 82 9.41 21.35 -12.89
C SER A 82 9.43 22.05 -11.53
N VAL A 83 10.56 21.97 -10.84
CA VAL A 83 10.80 22.77 -9.63
C VAL A 83 11.23 24.16 -10.09
N ALA A 84 10.33 25.13 -9.97
CA ALA A 84 10.64 26.52 -10.26
C ALA A 84 11.54 27.09 -9.15
N GLY A 85 12.85 27.08 -9.40
CA GLY A 85 13.83 27.66 -8.51
C GLY A 85 15.14 27.91 -9.24
N GLY A 86 15.33 29.14 -9.71
CA GLY A 86 16.64 29.61 -10.17
C GLY A 86 17.60 29.83 -9.00
N PRO A 87 18.80 30.39 -9.24
CA PRO A 87 19.79 30.65 -8.18
C PRO A 87 19.22 31.42 -6.98
N GLU A 88 18.27 32.33 -7.21
CA GLU A 88 17.55 33.06 -6.14
C GLU A 88 16.76 32.16 -5.17
N ALA A 89 16.19 31.05 -5.64
CA ALA A 89 15.51 30.09 -4.78
C ALA A 89 16.49 29.30 -3.92
N LEU A 90 17.71 29.04 -4.44
CA LEU A 90 18.79 28.43 -3.69
C LEU A 90 19.30 29.37 -2.60
N LEU A 91 19.53 30.65 -2.92
CA LEU A 91 19.94 31.67 -1.95
C LEU A 91 18.95 31.82 -0.78
N ARG A 92 17.65 31.75 -1.07
CA ARG A 92 16.61 31.77 -0.02
C ARG A 92 16.67 30.53 0.88
N SER A 93 16.95 29.35 0.31
CA SER A 93 17.11 28.10 1.07
C SER A 93 18.37 28.14 1.95
N GLU A 94 19.48 28.67 1.44
CA GLU A 94 20.72 28.84 2.20
C GLU A 94 20.53 29.75 3.42
N ALA A 95 19.87 30.89 3.27
CA ALA A 95 19.59 31.77 4.40
C ALA A 95 18.71 31.08 5.47
N GLN A 96 17.72 30.29 5.03
CA GLN A 96 16.89 29.50 5.94
C GLN A 96 17.71 28.42 6.66
N ILE A 97 18.55 27.67 5.94
CA ILE A 97 19.44 26.64 6.51
C ILE A 97 20.43 27.26 7.49
N ALA A 98 21.06 28.38 7.13
CA ALA A 98 21.99 29.10 7.99
C ALA A 98 21.31 29.55 9.30
N SER A 99 20.08 30.06 9.21
CA SER A 99 19.32 30.46 10.40
C SER A 99 18.93 29.27 11.30
N MET A 100 18.58 28.13 10.71
CA MET A 100 18.28 26.89 11.44
C MET A 100 19.53 26.32 12.12
N LEU A 101 20.66 26.32 11.42
CA LEU A 101 21.96 25.89 11.93
C LEU A 101 22.43 26.81 13.07
N ALA A 102 22.36 28.13 12.89
CA ALA A 102 22.73 29.09 13.92
C ALA A 102 21.88 28.92 15.18
N ARG A 103 20.57 28.69 15.01
CA ARG A 103 19.66 28.42 16.12
C ARG A 103 19.97 27.10 16.82
N ALA A 104 20.26 26.04 16.07
CA ALA A 104 20.67 24.74 16.60
C ALA A 104 21.99 24.83 17.38
N ALA A 105 22.98 25.55 16.85
CA ALA A 105 24.25 25.80 17.51
C ALA A 105 24.09 26.59 18.82
N ALA A 106 23.27 27.65 18.81
CA ALA A 106 22.99 28.45 20.01
C ALA A 106 22.28 27.63 21.12
N LEU A 107 21.38 26.72 20.74
CA LEU A 107 20.74 25.80 21.68
C LEU A 107 21.73 24.77 22.25
N GLY A 108 22.65 24.27 21.43
CA GLY A 108 23.73 23.37 21.86
C GLY A 108 24.68 24.06 22.85
N ALA A 109 25.10 25.29 22.55
CA ALA A 109 25.98 26.08 23.41
C ALA A 109 25.37 26.40 24.78
N ARG A 110 24.04 26.45 24.90
CA ARG A 110 23.34 26.69 26.16
C ARG A 110 23.15 25.43 27.02
N ARG A 111 23.44 24.24 26.47
CA ARG A 111 23.34 22.94 27.16
C ARG A 111 24.68 22.43 27.68
N LEU A 112 25.76 23.17 27.45
CA LEU A 112 27.08 22.98 28.04
C LEU A 112 27.28 24.03 29.15
#